data_AF-A0A7W1RWK7-F1
#
_entry.id   AF-A0A7W1RWK7-F1
#
_cell.length_a   1.000
_cell.length_b   1.000
_cell.length_c   1.000
_cell.angle_alpha   90.00
_cell.angle_beta   90.00
_cell.angle_gamma   90.00
#
_symmetry.space_group_name_H-M   'P 1'
#
loop_
_entity.id
_entity.type
_entity.pdbx_description
1 polymer ?
#
loop_
_entity_poly.entity_id
_entity_poly.type
_entity_poly.pdbx_seq_one_letter_code
_entity_poly.pdbx_strand_id
1 'polypeptide(L)' 'MAEDEQQHGPQGAVERLASRVGEAVGAVVELERPKDPSHGDFATNVAMRSAKAIGRSPRELAEELALKVV' A
#
# COMPACT_ATOMS: atom_id res chain seq x y z
N MET A 1 -17.91 6.98 20.36
CA MET A 1 -16.95 5.92 20.03
C MET A 1 -16.98 5.82 18.52
N ALA A 2 -16.04 6.52 17.87
CA ALA A 2 -15.59 6.17 16.54
C ALA A 2 -14.98 4.75 16.66
N GLU A 3 -15.07 3.86 15.69
CA GLU A 3 -14.48 3.93 14.36
C GLU A 3 -15.12 2.81 13.52
N ASP A 4 -14.96 2.90 12.20
CA ASP A 4 -15.06 1.77 11.27
C ASP A 4 -16.47 1.33 10.80
N GLU A 5 -17.24 2.28 10.25
CA GLU A 5 -18.29 1.92 9.27
C GLU A 5 -17.70 1.90 7.84
N GLN A 6 -16.57 1.21 7.67
CA GLN A 6 -16.03 0.92 6.35
C GLN A 6 -16.91 -0.17 5.72
N GLN A 7 -17.93 0.28 5.00
CA GLN A 7 -18.81 -0.54 4.18
C GLN A 7 -17.99 -1.25 3.09
N HIS A 8 -17.46 -2.43 3.40
CA HIS A 8 -16.72 -3.31 2.48
C HIS A 8 -17.65 -3.99 1.47
N GLY A 9 -18.25 -3.20 0.58
CA GLY A 9 -18.85 -3.67 -0.68
C GLY A 9 -17.80 -4.31 -1.60
N PRO A 10 -18.21 -4.90 -2.74
CA PRO A 10 -17.63 -6.09 -3.37
C PRO A 10 -16.11 -6.07 -3.44
N GLN A 11 -15.53 -6.77 -2.47
CA GLN A 11 -14.12 -7.02 -2.30
C GLN A 11 -13.54 -7.72 -3.53
N GLY A 12 -12.36 -7.28 -3.97
CA GLY A 12 -11.76 -7.89 -5.14
C GLY A 12 -10.28 -7.66 -5.23
N ALA A 13 -9.84 -6.89 -6.22
CA ALA A 13 -8.44 -6.81 -6.58
C ALA A 13 -7.64 -5.85 -5.70
N VAL A 14 -8.23 -4.69 -5.36
CA VAL A 14 -7.55 -3.61 -4.64
C VAL A 14 -7.22 -4.01 -3.20
N GLU A 15 -8.19 -4.56 -2.46
CA GLU A 15 -7.98 -5.10 -1.12
C GLU A 15 -6.92 -6.22 -1.10
N ARG A 16 -6.96 -7.12 -2.08
CA ARG A 16 -5.96 -8.20 -2.21
C ARG A 16 -4.58 -7.64 -2.52
N LEU A 17 -4.49 -6.61 -3.35
CA LEU A 17 -3.24 -5.93 -3.63
C LEU A 17 -2.69 -5.28 -2.35
N ALA A 18 -3.52 -4.53 -1.62
CA ALA A 18 -3.15 -3.91 -0.35
C ALA A 18 -2.67 -4.95 0.67
N SER A 19 -3.40 -6.05 0.82
CA SER A 19 -3.05 -7.16 1.70
C SER A 19 -1.71 -7.80 1.30
N ARG A 20 -1.49 -8.12 0.02
CA ARG A 20 -0.22 -8.70 -0.45
C ARG A 20 0.98 -7.76 -0.27
N VAL A 21 0.78 -6.47 -0.50
CA VAL A 21 1.82 -5.46 -0.22
C VAL A 21 2.11 -5.42 1.27
N GLY A 22 1.07 -5.48 2.12
CA GLY A 22 1.20 -5.46 3.58
C GLY A 22 1.92 -6.68 4.14
N GLU A 23 1.63 -7.87 3.60
CA GLU A 23 2.35 -9.11 3.92
C GLU A 23 3.84 -9.01 3.56
N ALA A 24 4.17 -8.39 2.42
CA ALA A 24 5.56 -8.24 1.98
C ALA A 24 6.41 -7.32 2.87
N VAL A 25 5.79 -6.35 3.54
CA VAL A 25 6.49 -5.37 4.40
C VAL A 25 6.18 -5.48 5.89
N GLY A 26 5.27 -6.37 6.27
CA GLY A 26 4.81 -6.54 7.65
C GLY A 26 4.08 -5.31 8.22
N ALA A 27 3.36 -4.56 7.38
CA ALA A 27 2.66 -3.34 7.81
C ALA A 27 1.28 -3.22 7.16
N VAL A 28 0.38 -2.49 7.80
CA VAL A 28 -0.93 -2.13 7.22
C VAL A 28 -0.71 -1.17 6.05
N VAL A 29 -1.34 -1.48 4.93
CA VAL A 29 -1.28 -0.69 3.70
C VAL A 29 -2.58 0.06 3.53
N GLU A 30 -2.47 1.37 3.40
CA GLU A 30 -3.57 2.24 3.04
C GLU A 30 -3.37 2.67 1.58
N LEU A 31 -4.40 2.50 0.76
CA LEU A 31 -4.44 2.96 -0.63
C LEU A 31 -5.26 4.24 -0.70
N GLU A 32 -4.65 5.30 -1.22
CA GLU A 32 -5.26 6.61 -1.38
C GLU A 32 -5.22 7.05 -2.84
N ARG A 33 -5.99 8.09 -3.19
CA ARG A 33 -5.88 8.68 -4.53
C ARG A 33 -4.66 9.58 -4.61
N PRO A 34 -3.80 9.42 -5.62
CA PRO A 34 -2.63 10.29 -5.76
C PRO A 34 -3.03 11.73 -6.02
N LYS A 35 -2.19 12.65 -5.55
CA LYS A 35 -2.36 14.10 -5.80
C LYS A 35 -2.21 14.45 -7.28
N ASP A 36 -1.34 13.74 -7.99
CA ASP A 36 -1.16 13.87 -9.43
C ASP A 36 -1.87 12.69 -10.13
N PRO A 37 -2.91 12.94 -10.95
CA PRO A 37 -3.62 11.90 -11.68
C PRO A 37 -2.73 11.10 -12.66
N SER A 38 -1.57 11.62 -13.06
CA SER A 38 -0.63 10.91 -13.93
C SER A 38 0.07 9.73 -13.24
N HIS A 39 0.05 9.66 -11.91
CA HIS A 39 0.65 8.57 -11.14
C HIS A 39 -0.26 7.33 -11.02
N GLY A 40 -1.41 7.33 -11.70
CA GLY A 40 -2.37 6.23 -11.72
C GLY A 40 -3.55 6.45 -10.77
N ASP A 41 -4.33 5.39 -10.57
CA ASP A 41 -5.59 5.49 -9.82
C ASP A 41 -5.39 5.45 -8.30
N PHE A 42 -4.34 4.76 -7.84
CA PHE A 42 -4.06 4.50 -6.43
C PHE A 42 -2.58 4.70 -6.10
N ALA A 43 -2.30 5.17 -4.89
CA ALA A 43 -0.97 5.31 -4.33
C ALA A 43 -0.94 4.85 -2.88
N THR A 44 0.26 4.54 -2.37
CA THR A 44 0.49 4.23 -0.95
C THR A 44 1.84 4.74 -0.47
N ASN A 45 1.91 5.12 0.81
CA ASN A 45 3.14 5.56 1.46
C ASN A 45 3.86 4.43 2.23
N VAL A 46 3.38 3.18 2.15
CA VAL A 46 3.86 2.08 3.00
C VAL A 46 5.36 1.82 2.85
N ALA A 47 5.91 1.97 1.64
CA ALA A 47 7.35 1.81 1.41
C ALA A 47 8.18 2.80 2.25
N MET A 48 7.72 4.05 2.36
CA MET A 48 8.39 5.06 3.19
C MET A 48 8.26 4.77 4.69
N ARG A 49 7.08 4.32 5.13
CA ARG A 49 6.82 3.99 6.54
C ARG A 49 7.61 2.76 7.00
N SER A 50 7.69 1.73 6.16
CA SER A 50 8.34 0.45 6.48
C SER A 50 9.85 0.46 6.23
N ALA A 51 10.36 1.32 5.33
CA ALA A 51 11.78 1.41 5.01
C ALA A 51 12.69 1.55 6.24
N LYS A 52 12.30 2.38 7.21
CA LYS A 52 13.07 2.59 8.44
C LYS A 52 13.12 1.32 9.30
N ALA A 53 12.02 0.58 9.40
CA ALA A 53 11.95 -0.66 10.17
C ALA A 53 12.76 -1.79 9.49
N ILE A 54 12.78 -1.81 8.17
CA ILE A 54 13.47 -2.81 7.34
C ILE A 54 14.96 -2.45 7.13
N GLY A 55 15.35 -1.20 7.38
CA GLY A 55 16.73 -0.72 7.21
C GLY A 55 17.15 -0.59 5.74
N ARG A 56 16.21 -0.31 4.83
CA ARG A 56 16.43 -0.18 3.38
C ARG A 56 15.98 1.18 2.87
N SER A 57 16.42 1.57 1.67
CA SER A 57 15.93 2.81 1.09
C SER A 57 14.44 2.67 0.71
N PRO A 58 13.59 3.69 0.96
CA PRO A 58 12.19 3.66 0.55
C PRO A 58 11.99 3.39 -0.94
N ARG A 59 12.91 3.89 -1.76
CA ARG A 59 12.85 3.77 -3.21
C ARG A 59 13.11 2.33 -3.66
N GLU A 60 14.18 1.69 -3.18
CA GLU A 60 14.45 0.29 -3.50
C GLU A 60 13.31 -0.62 -3.01
N LEU A 61 12.75 -0.34 -1.83
CA LEU A 61 11.62 -1.09 -1.31
C LEU A 61 10.38 -0.92 -2.20
N ALA A 62 10.08 0.30 -2.66
CA ALA A 62 8.97 0.55 -3.57
C ALA A 62 9.15 -0.17 -4.92
N GLU A 63 10.36 -0.09 -5.50
CA GLU A 63 10.70 -0.78 -6.76
C GLU A 63 10.56 -2.30 -6.62
N GLU A 64 11.02 -2.87 -5.51
CA GLU A 64 10.86 -4.30 -5.23
C GLU A 64 9.40 -4.72 -5.08
N LEU A 65 8.58 -3.92 -4.38
CA LEU A 65 7.15 -4.19 -4.23
C LEU A 65 6.43 -4.14 -5.57
N ALA A 66 6.79 -3.18 -6.43
CA ALA A 66 6.25 -3.07 -7.78
C ALA A 66 6.61 -4.29 -8.66
N LEU A 67 7.74 -4.94 -8.42
CA LEU A 67 8.15 -6.16 -9.14
C LEU A 67 7.55 -7.45 -8.58
N LYS A 68 7.28 -7.50 -7.27
CA LYS A 68 6.85 -8.71 -6.57
C LYS A 68 5.34 -8.85 -6.45
N VAL A 69 4.63 -7.73 -6.38
CA VAL A 69 3.21 -7.72 -6.00
C VAL A 69 2.31 -7.25 -7.14
N VAL A 70 2.79 -6.35 -8.00
CA VAL A 70 2.08 -5.86 -9.20
C VAL A 70 2.56 -6.63 -10.42
#